data_AF-X0VLI1-F1
#
_entry.id   AF-X0VLI1-F1
#
_cell.length_a   1.000
_cell.length_b   1.000
_cell.length_c   1.000
_cell.angle_alpha   90.00
_cell.angle_beta   90.00
_cell.angle_gamma   90.00
#
_symmetry.space_group_name_H-M   'P 1'
#
loop_
_entity.id
_entity.type
_entity.pdbx_description
1 polymer ?
#
loop_
_entity_poly.entity_id
_entity_poly.type
_entity_poly.pdbx_seq_one_letter_code
_entity_poly.pdbx_strand_id
1 'polypeptide(L)'
;NEYGTVSNSYSTGSVTGENHVGGLVGLNEEGTVSNSFWDTETSGQSTSDGGTGKNTTKMKDIATFSGAAWDIIAVDPGSTNTTYIWNIVDTVTYPFLSWQS
;
A
#
# COMPACT_ATOMS: atom_id res chain seq x y z
N ASN A 1 14.24 -7.20 -3.55
CA ASN A 1 14.54 -7.32 -2.11
C ASN A 1 15.40 -8.55 -1.97
N GLU A 2 16.58 -8.42 -1.38
CA GLU A 2 17.53 -9.51 -1.15
C GLU A 2 17.78 -9.57 0.37
N TYR A 3 17.21 -10.57 1.06
CA TYR A 3 17.25 -10.76 2.52
C TYR A 3 16.63 -9.65 3.41
N GLY A 4 16.02 -8.62 2.82
CA GLY A 4 15.40 -7.51 3.55
C GLY A 4 13.94 -7.78 3.92
N THR A 5 13.37 -6.93 4.78
CA THR A 5 11.94 -6.94 5.08
C THR A 5 11.24 -5.73 4.48
N VAL A 6 10.22 -5.95 3.66
CA VAL A 6 9.22 -4.92 3.30
C VAL A 6 7.98 -5.16 4.16
N SER A 7 7.60 -4.15 4.94
CA SER A 7 6.42 -4.21 5.79
C SER A 7 5.64 -2.91 5.73
N ASN A 8 4.31 -2.99 5.91
CA ASN A 8 3.42 -1.84 6.02
C ASN A 8 3.65 -0.78 4.93
N SER A 9 3.78 -1.24 3.68
CA SER A 9 4.06 -0.40 2.53
C SER A 9 2.96 -0.54 1.47
N TYR A 10 2.77 0.49 0.65
CA TYR A 10 1.84 0.39 -0.47
C TYR A 10 2.33 1.10 -1.73
N SER A 11 1.82 0.67 -2.89
CA SER A 11 2.11 1.27 -4.19
C SER A 11 0.83 1.55 -4.98
N THR A 12 0.75 2.74 -5.58
CA THR A 12 -0.35 3.17 -6.47
C THR A 12 0.16 3.77 -7.78
N GLY A 13 1.47 3.90 -7.95
CA GLY A 13 2.06 4.46 -9.16
C GLY A 13 2.05 3.46 -10.31
N SER A 14 1.93 3.97 -11.55
CA SER A 14 2.13 3.15 -12.76
C SER A 14 3.54 2.57 -12.77
N VAL A 15 3.63 1.27 -13.05
CA VAL A 15 4.91 0.56 -13.15
C VAL A 15 5.08 0.07 -14.58
N THR A 16 6.22 0.38 -15.19
CA THR A 16 6.58 -0.07 -16.54
C THR A 16 8.03 -0.54 -16.54
N GLY A 17 8.32 -1.63 -17.24
CA GLY A 17 9.68 -2.16 -17.39
C GLY A 17 9.71 -3.41 -18.26
N GLU A 18 10.92 -3.89 -18.57
CA GLU A 18 11.13 -5.08 -19.42
C GLU A 18 11.40 -6.36 -18.62
N ASN A 19 12.08 -6.25 -17.47
CA ASN A 19 12.46 -7.37 -16.63
C ASN A 19 12.13 -7.07 -15.16
N HIS A 20 11.76 -8.11 -14.40
CA HIS A 20 11.48 -8.02 -12.96
C HIS A 20 10.50 -6.88 -12.62
N VAL A 21 9.31 -6.94 -13.20
CA VAL A 21 8.27 -5.92 -13.04
C VAL A 21 7.16 -6.46 -12.16
N GLY A 22 6.81 -5.71 -11.12
CA GLY A 22 5.73 -6.07 -10.21
C GLY A 22 5.08 -4.83 -9.61
N GLY A 23 3.81 -4.95 -9.23
CA GLY A 23 3.04 -3.81 -8.73
C GLY A 23 3.58 -3.19 -7.43
N LEU A 24 4.24 -3.98 -6.57
CA LEU A 24 4.96 -3.52 -5.38
C LEU A 24 6.44 -3.85 -5.44
N VAL A 25 6.75 -5.13 -5.63
CA VAL A 25 8.11 -5.69 -5.72
C VAL A 25 8.27 -6.41 -7.05
N GLY A 26 9.30 -6.04 -7.80
CA GLY A 26 9.62 -6.63 -9.11
C GLY A 26 10.49 -7.90 -9.05
N LEU A 27 11.32 -8.03 -8.02
CA LEU A 27 12.13 -9.22 -7.71
C LEU A 27 12.35 -9.32 -6.20
N ASN A 28 12.13 -10.50 -5.64
CA ASN A 28 12.27 -10.83 -4.23
C ASN A 28 13.07 -12.13 -4.04
N GLU A 29 14.38 -11.99 -3.84
CA GLU A 29 15.31 -13.10 -3.61
C GLU A 29 15.46 -13.31 -2.09
N GLU A 30 14.68 -14.24 -1.55
CA GLU A 30 14.70 -14.63 -0.13
C GLU A 30 14.30 -13.52 0.87
N GLY A 31 13.74 -12.42 0.38
CA GLY A 31 13.17 -11.36 1.21
C GLY A 31 11.77 -11.68 1.73
N THR A 32 11.38 -11.03 2.84
CA THR A 32 10.02 -11.12 3.39
C THR A 32 9.23 -9.87 3.03
N VAL A 33 8.03 -10.06 2.48
CA VAL A 33 7.07 -8.97 2.23
C VAL A 33 5.79 -9.26 3.00
N SER A 34 5.43 -8.37 3.93
CA SER A 34 4.28 -8.55 4.83
C SER A 34 3.45 -7.27 4.90
N ASN A 35 2.14 -7.40 5.18
CA ASN A 35 1.22 -6.27 5.37
C ASN A 35 1.34 -5.17 4.30
N SER A 36 1.67 -5.54 3.07
CA SER A 36 2.00 -4.58 2.02
C SER A 36 1.16 -4.86 0.78
N PHE A 37 0.73 -3.78 0.13
CA PHE A 37 -0.32 -3.82 -0.88
C PHE A 37 0.07 -3.04 -2.13
N TRP A 38 -0.59 -3.34 -3.23
CA TRP A 38 -0.46 -2.51 -4.42
C TRP A 38 -1.78 -2.45 -5.17
N ASP A 39 -1.99 -1.33 -5.85
CA ASP A 39 -3.16 -1.09 -6.65
C ASP A 39 -3.02 -1.74 -8.03
N THR A 40 -3.85 -2.76 -8.30
CA THR A 40 -3.84 -3.52 -9.56
C THR A 40 -4.35 -2.73 -10.76
N GLU A 41 -5.12 -1.67 -10.51
CA GLU A 41 -5.72 -0.86 -11.56
C GLU A 41 -4.80 0.30 -11.95
N THR A 42 -4.20 0.98 -10.97
CA THR A 42 -3.34 2.14 -11.26
C THR A 42 -1.89 1.77 -11.58
N SER A 43 -1.39 0.63 -11.08
CA SER A 43 -0.03 0.19 -11.40
C SER A 43 0.12 -0.34 -12.82
N GLY A 44 -0.97 -0.79 -13.44
CA GLY A 44 -0.95 -1.49 -14.72
C GLY A 44 -0.33 -2.90 -14.67
N GLN A 45 -0.06 -3.43 -13.47
CA GLN A 45 0.49 -4.76 -13.27
C GLN A 45 -0.60 -5.75 -12.87
N SER A 46 -0.44 -7.04 -13.21
CA SER A 46 -1.30 -8.13 -12.73
C SER A 46 -0.62 -8.99 -11.66
N THR A 47 0.69 -8.84 -11.51
CA THR A 47 1.52 -9.63 -10.61
C THR A 47 2.50 -8.77 -9.82
N SER A 48 3.03 -9.33 -8.75
CA SER A 48 4.17 -8.79 -8.01
C SER A 48 4.87 -9.94 -7.30
N ASP A 49 6.19 -9.83 -7.12
CA ASP A 49 6.99 -10.84 -6.43
C ASP A 49 6.91 -10.72 -4.89
N GLY A 50 5.96 -9.90 -4.40
CA GLY A 50 5.69 -9.69 -2.99
C GLY A 50 4.53 -8.74 -2.76
N GLY A 51 3.92 -8.85 -1.58
CA GLY A 51 2.73 -8.08 -1.21
C GLY A 51 1.45 -8.64 -1.84
N THR A 52 0.32 -8.00 -1.54
CA THR A 52 -1.00 -8.43 -2.01
C THR A 52 -1.62 -7.39 -2.94
N GLY A 53 -1.98 -7.81 -4.15
CA GLY A 53 -2.71 -6.96 -5.09
C GLY A 53 -4.15 -6.69 -4.63
N LYS A 54 -4.59 -5.44 -4.76
CA LYS A 54 -5.94 -4.97 -4.46
C LYS A 54 -6.38 -4.01 -5.57
N ASN A 55 -7.67 -3.96 -5.86
CA ASN A 55 -8.20 -2.93 -6.75
C ASN A 55 -8.26 -1.56 -6.04
N THR A 56 -8.49 -0.47 -6.78
CA THR A 56 -8.50 0.89 -6.23
C THR A 56 -9.52 1.06 -5.12
N THR A 57 -10.70 0.45 -5.22
CA THR A 57 -11.71 0.49 -4.16
C THR A 57 -11.15 -0.06 -2.85
N LYS A 58 -10.52 -1.24 -2.87
CA LYS A 58 -9.93 -1.84 -1.67
C LYS A 58 -8.70 -1.09 -1.17
N MET A 59 -7.94 -0.47 -2.07
CA MET A 59 -6.78 0.37 -1.69
C MET A 59 -7.18 1.69 -1.02
N LYS A 60 -8.45 2.09 -1.10
CA LYS A 60 -9.02 3.24 -0.40
C LYS A 60 -9.90 2.87 0.80
N ASP A 61 -10.16 1.58 0.99
CA ASP A 61 -10.95 1.04 2.09
C ASP A 61 -10.05 0.86 3.32
N ILE A 62 -10.40 1.53 4.43
CA ILE A 62 -9.69 1.41 5.71
C ILE A 62 -9.58 -0.04 6.19
N ALA A 63 -10.55 -0.90 5.88
CA ALA A 63 -10.55 -2.30 6.30
C ALA A 63 -9.35 -3.09 5.74
N THR A 64 -8.83 -2.70 4.57
CA THR A 64 -7.63 -3.34 3.97
C THR A 64 -6.40 -3.15 4.85
N PHE A 65 -6.23 -1.96 5.44
CA PHE A 65 -5.02 -1.60 6.17
C PHE A 65 -5.15 -1.88 7.67
N SER A 66 -6.29 -1.52 8.27
CA SER A 66 -6.57 -1.80 9.68
C SER A 66 -6.61 -3.31 9.97
N GLY A 67 -7.07 -4.13 9.01
CA GLY A 67 -7.02 -5.59 9.09
C GLY A 67 -5.61 -6.20 8.94
N ALA A 68 -4.62 -5.41 8.55
CA ALA A 68 -3.24 -5.83 8.30
C ALA A 68 -2.25 -5.23 9.32
N ALA A 69 -2.74 -4.89 10.52
CA ALA A 69 -1.96 -4.34 11.63
C ALA A 69 -1.21 -3.03 11.30
N TRP A 70 -1.73 -2.23 10.35
CA TRP A 70 -1.24 -0.86 10.18
C TRP A 70 -1.68 -0.01 11.37
N ASP A 71 -0.80 0.88 11.82
CA ASP A 71 -1.16 1.97 12.72
C ASP A 71 -1.86 3.08 11.92
N ILE A 72 -3.16 2.86 11.67
CA ILE A 72 -3.97 3.66 10.76
C ILE A 72 -5.39 3.89 11.30
N ILE A 73 -5.96 5.06 10.99
CA ILE A 73 -7.35 5.40 11.31
C ILE A 73 -8.04 6.11 10.15
N ALA A 74 -9.36 5.91 10.04
CA ALA A 74 -10.19 6.71 9.15
C ALA A 74 -10.44 8.11 9.74
N VAL A 75 -10.39 9.13 8.89
CA VAL A 75 -10.64 10.54 9.25
C VAL A 75 -11.60 11.19 8.26
N ASP A 76 -12.25 12.28 8.69
CA ASP A 76 -13.07 13.10 7.80
C ASP A 76 -12.21 13.85 6.75
N PRO A 77 -12.77 14.18 5.58
CA PRO A 77 -12.07 14.98 4.57
C PRO A 77 -11.48 16.28 5.15
N GLY A 78 -10.19 16.51 4.93
CA GLY A 78 -9.49 17.71 5.41
C GLY A 78 -9.07 17.66 6.89
N SER A 79 -9.28 16.54 7.58
CA SER A 79 -8.84 16.32 8.96
C SER A 79 -7.64 15.38 9.03
N THR A 80 -6.86 15.48 10.10
CA THR A 80 -5.83 14.50 10.46
C THR A 80 -5.97 14.08 11.91
N ASN A 81 -5.50 12.88 12.23
CA ASN A 81 -5.39 12.36 13.59
C ASN A 81 -3.96 11.88 13.82
N THR A 82 -3.19 12.68 14.56
CA THR A 82 -1.76 12.46 14.85
C THR A 82 -1.51 11.42 15.94
N THR A 83 -2.55 10.82 16.52
CA THR A 83 -2.41 9.65 17.42
C THR A 83 -2.04 8.38 16.64
N TYR A 84 -2.30 8.37 15.33
CA TYR A 84 -1.97 7.28 14.41
C TYR A 84 -0.92 7.76 13.42
N ILE A 85 -0.03 6.87 12.97
CA ILE A 85 0.96 7.20 11.93
C ILE A 85 0.27 7.52 10.61
N TRP A 86 -0.70 6.68 10.21
CA TRP A 86 -1.41 6.82 8.95
C TRP A 86 -2.85 7.30 9.17
N ASN A 87 -3.33 8.11 8.25
CA ASN A 87 -4.74 8.48 8.13
C ASN A 87 -5.23 8.08 6.74
N ILE A 88 -6.55 7.90 6.62
CA ILE A 88 -7.21 7.68 5.35
C ILE A 88 -8.61 8.30 5.40
N VAL A 89 -9.04 8.94 4.32
CA VAL A 89 -10.46 9.26 4.16
C VAL A 89 -11.09 8.06 3.49
N ASP A 90 -11.87 7.30 4.25
CA ASP A 90 -12.37 5.99 3.83
C ASP A 90 -13.13 6.08 2.49
N THR A 91 -12.81 5.16 1.58
CA THR A 91 -13.29 5.08 0.19
C THR A 91 -12.89 6.25 -0.73
N VAL A 92 -12.18 7.27 -0.22
CA VAL A 92 -11.85 8.50 -0.95
C VAL A 92 -10.37 8.58 -1.30
N THR A 93 -9.49 8.49 -0.29
CA THR A 93 -8.03 8.64 -0.44
C THR A 93 -7.30 7.32 -0.26
N TYR A 94 -6.04 7.25 -0.70
CA TYR A 94 -5.09 6.26 -0.20
C TYR A 94 -4.58 6.66 1.20
N PRO A 95 -3.89 5.78 1.95
CA PRO A 95 -3.27 6.15 3.21
C PRO A 95 -2.27 7.30 3.07
N PHE A 96 -2.33 8.28 3.95
CA PHE A 96 -1.38 9.41 4.01
C PHE A 96 -0.86 9.60 5.44
N LEU A 97 0.33 10.20 5.58
CA LEU A 97 0.95 10.39 6.89
C LEU A 97 0.24 11.49 7.66
N SER A 98 -0.01 11.26 8.95
CA SER A 98 -0.83 12.14 9.79
C SER A 98 -0.26 13.56 9.97
N TRP A 99 1.03 13.76 9.70
CA TRP A 99 1.73 15.05 9.78
C TRP A 99 1.90 15.78 8.45
N GLN A 100 1.39 15.24 7.33
CA GLN A 100 1.55 15.83 5.99
C GLN A 100 0.36 16.71 5.54
N SER A 101 -0.43 17.25 6.48
CA SER A 101 -1.60 18.09 6.18
C SER A 101 -1.26 19.36 5.40
#